data_AF-A0A423KRX1-F1
#
_entry.id   AF-A0A423KRX1-F1
#
_cell.length_a   1.000
_cell.length_b   1.000
_cell.length_c   1.000
_cell.angle_alpha   90.00
_cell.angle_beta   90.00
_cell.angle_gamma   90.00
#
_symmetry.space_group_name_H-M   'P 1'
#
loop_
_entity.id
_entity.type
_entity.pdbx_description
1 polymer ?
#
loop_
_entity_poly.entity_id
_entity_poly.type
_entity_poly.pdbx_seq_one_letter_code
_entity_poly.pdbx_strand_id
1 'polypeptide(L)'
;MPEKFSRFDIKEFLLSPADMCNYIQACEVEDPGDGSLNRVALMDVKHLIRARIQRDPQFAQALRIEVATLFHNGQPELARRFLLLLNEALRHHTARRFFTYRP
;
A
#
# COMPACT_ATOMS: atom_id res chain seq x y z
N MET A 1 -31.77 10.02 -16.19
CA MET A 1 -30.88 8.87 -15.92
C MET A 1 -30.25 9.12 -14.55
N PRO A 2 -30.46 8.28 -13.52
CA PRO A 2 -29.69 8.45 -12.30
C PRO A 2 -28.28 7.92 -12.57
N GLU A 3 -27.31 8.81 -12.70
CA GLU A 3 -25.90 8.42 -12.74
C GLU A 3 -25.59 7.69 -11.44
N LYS A 4 -25.25 6.40 -11.53
CA LYS A 4 -24.76 5.64 -10.38
C LYS A 4 -23.31 6.06 -10.19
N PHE A 5 -23.08 6.97 -9.24
CA PHE A 5 -21.73 7.27 -8.78
C PHE A 5 -21.13 5.99 -8.19
N SER A 6 -20.13 5.43 -8.88
CA SER A 6 -19.31 4.36 -8.31
C SER A 6 -18.50 4.93 -7.15
N ARG A 7 -18.35 4.14 -6.10
CA ARG A 7 -17.46 4.51 -5.00
C ARG A 7 -16.03 4.54 -5.55
N PHE A 8 -15.33 5.64 -5.32
CA PHE A 8 -13.94 5.80 -5.73
C PHE A 8 -13.09 4.66 -5.13
N ASP A 9 -12.49 3.81 -5.99
CA ASP A 9 -11.54 2.77 -5.58
C ASP A 9 -10.13 3.19 -6.00
N ILE A 10 -9.35 3.61 -5.02
CA ILE A 10 -7.96 4.05 -5.17
C ILE A 10 -7.09 2.98 -5.89
N LYS A 11 -7.47 1.71 -5.84
CA LYS A 11 -6.75 0.60 -6.47
C LYS A 11 -6.72 0.68 -7.99
N GLU A 12 -7.68 1.38 -8.60
CA GLU A 12 -7.71 1.62 -10.04
C GLU A 12 -6.60 2.58 -10.48
N PHE A 13 -6.09 3.41 -9.57
CA PHE A 13 -5.13 4.48 -9.86
C PHE A 13 -3.71 4.16 -9.40
N LEU A 14 -3.53 3.42 -8.30
CA LEU A 14 -2.21 3.12 -7.75
C LEU A 14 -1.59 1.89 -8.42
N LEU A 15 -1.07 2.00 -9.64
CA LEU A 15 -0.62 0.85 -10.45
C LEU A 15 0.77 0.34 -10.08
N SER A 16 1.66 1.23 -9.64
CA SER A 16 3.05 0.91 -9.31
C SER A 16 3.35 1.15 -7.82
N PRO A 17 4.43 0.54 -7.28
CA PRO A 17 4.98 0.91 -5.98
C PRO A 17 5.25 2.41 -5.83
N ALA A 18 5.76 3.05 -6.88
CA ALA A 18 6.01 4.49 -6.90
C ALA A 18 4.71 5.31 -6.74
N ASP A 19 3.63 4.90 -7.41
CA ASP A 19 2.32 5.56 -7.26
C ASP A 19 1.81 5.50 -5.82
N MET A 20 2.01 4.38 -5.13
CA MET A 20 1.66 4.25 -3.71
C MET A 20 2.47 5.20 -2.83
N CYS A 21 3.75 5.40 -3.15
CA CYS A 21 4.61 6.32 -2.41
C CYS A 21 4.16 7.77 -2.62
N ASN A 22 3.94 8.16 -3.87
CA ASN A 22 3.45 9.49 -4.24
C ASN A 22 2.10 9.78 -3.58
N TYR A 23 1.21 8.79 -3.52
CA TYR A 23 -0.09 8.91 -2.86
C TYR A 23 0.03 9.15 -1.36
N ILE A 24 0.87 8.40 -0.65
CA ILE A 24 1.09 8.63 0.79
C ILE A 24 1.69 10.01 1.02
N GLN A 25 2.67 10.43 0.20
CA GLN A 25 3.29 11.75 0.33
C GLN A 25 2.29 12.88 0.07
N ALA A 26 1.41 12.74 -0.92
CA ALA A 26 0.35 13.70 -1.17
C ALA A 26 -0.60 13.78 0.04
N CYS A 27 -1.00 12.64 0.59
CA CYS A 27 -1.81 12.59 1.81
C CYS A 27 -1.10 13.19 3.02
N GLU A 28 0.21 13.04 3.16
CA GLU A 28 0.98 13.66 4.24
C GLU A 28 1.00 15.18 4.14
N VAL A 29 1.08 15.72 2.92
CA VAL A 29 1.06 17.17 2.66
C VAL A 29 -0.33 17.75 2.89
N GLU A 30 -1.38 17.01 2.54
CA GLU A 30 -2.77 17.45 2.66
C GLU A 30 -3.42 17.12 4.01
N ASP A 31 -2.73 16.39 4.89
CA ASP A 31 -3.25 16.02 6.20
C ASP A 31 -3.48 17.28 7.05
N PRO A 32 -4.65 17.42 7.69
CA PRO A 32 -4.96 18.61 8.49
C PRO A 32 -4.15 18.71 9.80
N GLY A 33 -3.23 17.76 10.04
CA GLY A 33 -2.36 17.68 11.22
C GLY A 33 -2.88 16.75 12.31
N ASP A 34 -4.09 16.19 12.14
CA ASP A 34 -4.67 15.20 13.06
C ASP A 34 -4.27 13.75 12.73
N GLY A 35 -3.57 13.55 11.60
CA GLY A 35 -3.12 12.26 11.11
C GLY A 35 -4.24 11.38 10.55
N SER A 36 -5.45 11.91 10.37
CA SER A 36 -6.59 11.15 9.86
C SER A 36 -6.38 10.70 8.42
N LEU A 37 -5.89 11.59 7.55
CA LEU A 37 -5.67 11.30 6.14
C LEU A 37 -4.50 10.32 5.97
N ASN A 38 -3.45 10.50 6.76
CA ASN A 38 -2.32 9.58 6.79
C ASN A 38 -2.71 8.15 7.19
N ARG A 39 -3.60 8.00 8.16
CA ARG A 39 -4.11 6.68 8.57
C ARG A 39 -4.92 6.02 7.45
N VAL A 40 -5.78 6.78 6.79
CA VAL A 40 -6.58 6.29 5.66
C VAL A 40 -5.66 5.85 4.51
N ALA A 41 -4.70 6.68 4.12
CA ALA A 41 -3.77 6.39 3.03
C ALA A 41 -2.96 5.10 3.29
N LEU A 42 -2.46 4.94 4.53
CA LEU A 42 -1.73 3.73 4.92
C LEU A 42 -2.62 2.48 4.91
N MET A 43 -3.90 2.59 5.30
CA MET A 43 -4.84 1.48 5.22
C MET A 43 -5.15 1.10 3.78
N ASP A 44 -5.36 2.08 2.90
CA ASP A 44 -5.62 1.86 1.48
C ASP A 44 -4.44 1.14 0.80
N VAL A 45 -3.22 1.63 1.03
CA VAL A 45 -2.00 1.00 0.53
C VAL A 45 -1.81 -0.40 1.11
N LYS A 46 -2.08 -0.62 2.40
CA LYS A 46 -2.05 -1.95 3.02
C LYS A 46 -3.00 -2.94 2.34
N HIS A 47 -4.24 -2.53 2.09
CA HIS A 47 -5.23 -3.36 1.42
C HIS A 47 -4.82 -3.67 -0.03
N LEU A 48 -4.28 -2.68 -0.73
CA LEU A 48 -3.80 -2.84 -2.09
C LEU A 48 -2.60 -3.80 -2.19
N ILE A 49 -1.59 -3.64 -1.32
CA ILE A 49 -0.42 -4.54 -1.25
C ILE A 49 -0.89 -5.98 -1.00
N ARG A 50 -1.80 -6.19 -0.04
CA ARG A 50 -2.35 -7.53 0.25
C ARG A 50 -3.08 -8.13 -0.95
N ALA A 51 -3.85 -7.33 -1.68
CA ALA A 51 -4.57 -7.78 -2.87
C ALA A 51 -3.61 -8.11 -4.03
N ARG A 52 -2.56 -7.30 -4.23
CA ARG A 52 -1.59 -7.51 -5.31
C ARG A 52 -0.66 -8.69 -5.08
N ILE A 53 -0.13 -8.86 -3.88
CA ILE A 53 0.76 -10.01 -3.57
C ILE A 53 0.08 -11.36 -3.84
N GLN A 54 -1.25 -11.43 -3.70
CA GLN A 54 -2.00 -12.66 -4.04
C GLN A 54 -2.05 -12.95 -5.54
N ARG A 55 -1.98 -11.91 -6.39
CA ARG A 55 -2.15 -12.01 -7.85
C ARG A 55 -0.83 -11.96 -8.60
N ASP A 56 0.13 -11.20 -8.09
CA ASP A 56 1.41 -10.91 -8.74
C ASP A 56 2.57 -11.12 -7.75
N PRO A 57 3.31 -12.23 -7.87
CA PRO A 57 4.51 -12.48 -7.08
C PRO A 57 5.65 -11.48 -7.35
N GLN A 58 5.73 -10.91 -8.55
CA GLN A 58 6.79 -9.94 -8.94
C GLN A 58 6.58 -8.58 -8.27
N PHE A 59 5.33 -8.23 -7.95
CA PHE A 59 4.99 -7.01 -7.24
C PHE A 59 5.75 -6.86 -5.91
N ALA A 60 5.92 -7.95 -5.14
CA ALA A 60 6.67 -7.91 -3.89
C ALA A 60 8.15 -7.54 -4.11
N GLN A 61 8.74 -7.98 -5.22
CA GLN A 61 10.11 -7.63 -5.59
C GLN A 61 10.20 -6.17 -6.04
N ALA A 62 9.28 -5.72 -6.89
CA ALA A 62 9.21 -4.32 -7.32
C ALA A 62 9.07 -3.37 -6.12
N LEU A 63 8.21 -3.72 -5.15
CA LEU A 63 8.03 -2.93 -3.94
C LEU A 63 9.30 -2.88 -3.07
N ARG A 64 10.09 -3.96 -3.00
CA ARG A 64 11.39 -3.95 -2.30
C ARG A 64 12.41 -3.04 -2.97
N ILE A 65 12.42 -3.02 -4.30
CA ILE A 65 13.29 -2.11 -5.07
C ILE A 65 12.91 -0.67 -4.75
N GLU A 66 11.61 -0.35 -4.72
CA GLU A 66 11.14 1.00 -4.36
C GLU A 66 11.47 1.35 -2.89
N VAL A 67 11.36 0.41 -1.96
CA VAL A 67 11.81 0.64 -0.58
C VAL A 67 13.31 0.96 -0.54
N ALA A 68 14.12 0.28 -1.36
CA ALA A 68 15.54 0.59 -1.45
C ALA A 68 15.77 2.00 -2.04
N THR A 69 15.09 2.39 -3.12
CA THR A 69 15.22 3.75 -3.69
C THR A 69 14.88 4.82 -2.65
N LEU A 70 13.83 4.62 -1.85
CA LEU A 70 13.45 5.54 -0.76
C LEU A 70 14.55 5.69 0.31
N PHE A 71 15.22 4.60 0.69
CA PHE A 71 16.37 4.70 1.59
C PHE A 71 17.51 5.52 0.99
N HIS A 72 17.79 5.33 -0.31
CA HIS A 72 18.83 6.09 -1.01
C HIS A 72 18.46 7.57 -1.16
N ASN A 73 17.17 7.87 -1.34
CA ASN A 73 16.63 9.22 -1.48
C ASN A 73 16.47 9.96 -0.13
N GLY A 74 16.91 9.38 0.98
CA GLY A 74 16.84 10.02 2.31
C GLY A 74 15.43 10.04 2.90
N GLN A 75 14.54 9.14 2.48
CA GLN A 75 13.19 8.98 3.02
C GLN A 75 13.04 7.68 3.83
N PRO A 76 13.85 7.47 4.89
CA PRO A 76 13.93 6.19 5.59
C PRO A 76 12.67 5.85 6.39
N GLU A 77 11.89 6.84 6.83
CA GLU A 77 10.63 6.60 7.55
C GLU A 77 9.55 6.02 6.64
N LEU A 78 9.40 6.60 5.45
CA LEU A 78 8.46 6.10 4.46
C LEU A 78 8.87 4.69 4.00
N ALA A 79 10.17 4.48 3.74
CA ALA A 79 10.71 3.16 3.42
C ALA A 79 10.40 2.10 4.51
N ARG A 80 10.60 2.45 5.78
CA ARG A 80 10.26 1.57 6.93
C ARG A 80 8.78 1.21 6.96
N ARG A 81 7.89 2.19 6.77
CA ARG A 81 6.43 1.95 6.77
C ARG A 81 6.04 0.98 5.65
N PHE A 82 6.56 1.17 4.44
CA PHE A 82 6.30 0.23 3.33
C PHE A 82 6.85 -1.17 3.59
N LEU A 83 8.05 -1.28 4.16
CA LEU A 83 8.63 -2.57 4.52
C LEU A 83 7.82 -3.30 5.59
N LEU A 84 7.25 -2.58 6.56
CA LEU A 84 6.32 -3.13 7.54
C LEU A 84 5.03 -3.64 6.86
N LEU A 85 4.39 -2.83 6.02
CA LEU A 85 3.18 -3.21 5.29
C LEU A 85 3.39 -4.44 4.40
N LEU A 86 4.52 -4.49 3.68
CA LEU A 86 4.91 -5.63 2.86
C LEU A 86 5.10 -6.90 3.71
N ASN A 87 5.82 -6.80 4.83
CA ASN A 87 6.05 -7.94 5.71
C ASN A 87 4.75 -8.47 6.32
N GLU A 88 3.85 -7.60 6.75
CA GLU A 88 2.51 -7.99 7.21
C GLU A 88 1.72 -8.70 6.11
N ALA A 89 1.75 -8.17 4.89
CA ALA A 89 1.02 -8.74 3.77
C ALA A 89 1.58 -10.12 3.36
N LEU A 90 2.90 -10.29 3.35
CA LEU A 90 3.55 -11.58 3.09
C LEU A 90 3.23 -12.60 4.17
N ARG A 91 3.32 -12.23 5.45
CA ARG A 91 2.92 -13.11 6.57
C ARG A 91 1.46 -13.55 6.43
N HIS A 92 0.57 -12.62 6.12
CA HIS A 92 -0.83 -12.91 5.91
C HIS A 92 -1.07 -13.83 4.70
N HIS A 93 -0.36 -13.62 3.58
CA HIS A 93 -0.43 -14.49 2.41
C HIS A 93 0.06 -15.92 2.73
N THR A 94 1.21 -16.04 3.39
CA THR A 94 1.78 -17.31 3.86
C THR A 94 0.83 -18.01 4.82
N ALA A 95 0.31 -17.30 5.83
CA ALA A 95 -0.64 -17.84 6.80
C ALA A 95 -1.91 -18.37 6.12
N ARG A 96 -2.48 -17.64 5.14
CA ARG A 96 -3.64 -18.10 4.35
C ARG A 96 -3.35 -19.35 3.52
N ARG A 97 -2.12 -19.53 3.07
CA ARG A 97 -1.72 -20.72 2.29
C ARG A 97 -1.64 -21.97 3.15
N PHE A 98 -1.17 -21.83 4.39
CA PHE A 98 -0.94 -22.97 5.30
C PHE A 98 -2.11 -23.25 6.25
N PHE A 99 -2.78 -22.20 6.70
CA PHE A 99 -3.93 -22.27 7.58
C PHE A 99 -5.12 -21.76 6.78
N THR A 100 -6.18 -22.55 6.69
CA THR A 100 -7.47 -22.14 6.13
C THR A 100 -8.13 -21.09 7.03
N TYR A 101 -7.52 -19.92 7.10
CA TYR A 101 -7.96 -18.79 7.92
C TYR A 101 -9.14 -18.12 7.20
N ARG A 102 -10.34 -18.28 7.76
CA ARG A 102 -11.54 -17.55 7.35
C ARG A 102 -11.54 -16.19 8.06
N PRO A 103 -11.56 -15.07 7.33
CA PRO A 103 -11.53 -13.73 7.93
C PRO A 103 -12.79 -13.44 8.73
#